data_AF-A0A485LXH6-F1
#
_entry.id   AF-A0A485LXH6-F1
#
_cell.length_a   1.000
_cell.length_b   1.000
_cell.length_c   1.000
_cell.angle_alpha   90.00
_cell.angle_beta   90.00
_cell.angle_gamma   90.00
#
_symmetry.space_group_name_H-M   'P 1'
#
loop_
_entity.id
_entity.type
_entity.pdbx_description
1 polymer ?
#
loop_
_entity_poly.entity_id
_entity_poly.type
_entity_poly.pdbx_seq_one_letter_code
_entity_poly.pdbx_strand_id
1 'polypeptide(L)'
;MQKFLLDERYLSPDTRNFYREVLTRLGQSKIPFLVGGAFAFGCYTHVVRDTKDLDVFVYPQDAENILDELKRAGFQTEFTDRLWIAKAFHGECVVDVIFGSGNGIGNVDEEWFIYSCKGDLLDIEARLIPPEEMIWSKAFVMSRDRYDGADVAHLLLTFAERLDWKRLDRRFDEHWRVLYNHLLIFGYIYPSERARIPAWIMQEMAQRLREETGAPPPAEKVCRGTFLSMVDYDIDVEQWGYHDPRPVKPTFRNPGRPGDTGDQ
;
A
#
# COMPACT_ATOMS: atom_id res chain seq x y z
N MET A 1 19.07 13.64 -9.08
CA MET A 1 18.02 13.09 -8.20
C MET A 1 16.82 14.00 -8.33
N GLN A 2 15.68 13.50 -8.81
CA GLN A 2 14.50 14.31 -9.07
C GLN A 2 13.88 14.72 -7.73
N LYS A 3 13.64 16.02 -7.55
CA LYS A 3 12.97 16.56 -6.37
C LYS A 3 11.47 16.35 -6.57
N PHE A 4 10.81 15.63 -5.67
CA PHE A 4 9.36 15.45 -5.71
C PHE A 4 8.68 16.47 -4.81
N LEU A 5 7.68 17.17 -5.32
CA LEU A 5 7.00 18.29 -4.68
C LEU A 5 5.50 18.02 -4.65
N LEU A 6 4.88 18.16 -3.47
CA LEU A 6 3.43 18.08 -3.31
C LEU A 6 2.79 19.46 -3.51
N ASP A 7 1.65 19.50 -4.21
CA ASP A 7 0.78 20.67 -4.25
C ASP A 7 -0.13 20.68 -3.01
N GLU A 8 0.15 21.57 -2.06
CA GLU A 8 -0.39 21.57 -0.69
C GLU A 8 -1.74 22.27 -0.55
N ARG A 9 -2.38 22.69 -1.65
CA ARG A 9 -3.63 23.47 -1.64
C ARG A 9 -4.83 22.77 -0.98
N TYR A 10 -4.68 21.49 -0.62
CA TYR A 10 -5.73 20.63 -0.08
C TYR A 10 -5.62 20.37 1.43
N LEU A 11 -4.61 20.92 2.10
CA LEU A 11 -4.45 20.79 3.56
C LEU A 11 -4.80 22.10 4.28
N SER A 12 -5.53 21.98 5.39
CA SER A 12 -5.66 23.10 6.31
C SER A 12 -4.29 23.47 6.91
N PRO A 13 -4.05 24.75 7.28
CA PRO A 13 -2.81 25.14 7.95
C PRO A 13 -2.50 24.32 9.20
N ASP A 14 -3.52 23.97 9.98
CA ASP A 14 -3.37 23.19 11.21
C ASP A 14 -2.96 21.74 10.91
N THR A 15 -3.58 21.10 9.92
CA THR A 15 -3.20 19.75 9.46
C THR A 15 -1.77 19.72 8.94
N ARG A 16 -1.38 20.75 8.16
CA ARG A 16 0.00 20.88 7.67
C ARG A 16 0.99 21.01 8.82
N ASN A 17 0.72 21.88 9.80
CA ASN A 17 1.60 22.07 10.95
C ASN A 17 1.74 20.79 11.77
N PHE A 18 0.64 20.06 11.97
CA PHE A 18 0.64 18.77 12.65
C PHE A 18 1.53 17.75 11.93
N TYR A 19 1.34 17.53 10.63
CA TYR A 19 2.16 16.58 9.87
C TYR A 19 3.64 17.00 9.81
N ARG A 20 3.95 18.29 9.73
CA ARG A 20 5.34 18.78 9.84
C ARG A 20 5.94 18.50 11.20
N GLU A 21 5.18 18.68 12.28
CA GLU A 21 5.65 18.35 13.62
C GLU A 21 5.94 16.85 13.73
N VAL A 22 5.01 15.99 13.28
CA VAL A 22 5.20 14.54 13.25
C VAL A 22 6.49 14.16 12.51
N LEU A 23 6.67 14.62 11.27
CA LEU A 23 7.87 14.32 10.47
C LEU A 23 9.15 14.83 11.16
N THR A 24 9.10 16.00 11.78
CA THR A 24 10.24 16.56 12.53
C THR A 24 10.60 15.69 13.74
N ARG A 25 9.59 15.24 14.51
CA ARG A 25 9.79 14.36 15.67
C ARG A 25 10.36 13.01 15.28
N LEU A 26 9.78 12.38 14.26
CA LEU A 26 10.30 11.11 13.73
C LEU A 26 11.72 11.26 13.21
N GLY A 27 12.06 12.38 12.55
CA GLY A 27 13.43 12.68 12.14
C GLY A 27 14.42 12.82 13.32
N GLN A 28 13.96 13.33 14.46
CA GLN A 28 14.78 13.49 15.68
C GLN A 28 14.97 12.19 16.46
N SER A 29 14.03 11.24 16.36
CA SER A 29 14.07 9.95 17.07
C SER A 29 15.18 9.02 16.57
N LYS A 30 15.64 9.23 15.33
CA LYS A 30 16.59 8.37 14.60
C LYS A 30 16.09 6.94 14.36
N ILE A 31 14.80 6.68 14.55
CA ILE A 31 14.17 5.42 14.17
C ILE A 31 13.88 5.49 12.66
N PRO A 32 14.31 4.51 11.85
CA PRO A 32 14.03 4.53 10.41
C PRO A 32 12.54 4.54 10.11
N PHE A 33 12.11 5.48 9.26
CA PHE A 33 10.76 5.53 8.73
C PHE A 33 10.79 6.02 7.28
N LEU A 34 9.73 5.68 6.54
CA LEU A 34 9.46 6.17 5.20
C LEU A 34 8.09 6.82 5.18
N VAL A 35 7.84 7.70 4.21
CA VAL A 35 6.53 8.28 3.95
C VAL A 35 5.91 7.57 2.76
N GLY A 36 4.65 7.18 2.86
CA GLY A 36 3.92 6.50 1.79
C GLY A 36 2.59 7.17 1.44
N GLY A 37 1.64 6.33 1.06
CA GLY A 37 0.25 6.74 0.86
C GLY A 37 0.03 7.85 -0.17
N ALA A 38 -0.99 8.67 0.06
CA ALA A 38 -1.38 9.75 -0.86
C ALA A 38 -0.25 10.80 -1.04
N PHE A 39 0.54 11.04 0.00
CA PHE A 39 1.64 12.01 -0.05
C PHE A 39 2.79 11.57 -0.97
N ALA A 40 3.30 10.34 -0.79
CA ALA A 40 4.32 9.81 -1.69
C ALA A 40 3.76 9.62 -3.11
N PHE A 41 2.49 9.25 -3.25
CA PHE A 41 1.83 9.11 -4.55
C PHE A 41 1.72 10.46 -5.29
N GLY A 42 1.33 11.52 -4.59
CA GLY A 42 1.27 12.88 -5.14
C GLY A 42 2.66 13.41 -5.52
N CYS A 43 3.68 13.09 -4.72
CA CYS A 43 5.08 13.35 -5.07
C CYS A 43 5.47 12.68 -6.39
N TYR A 44 5.07 11.42 -6.60
CA TYR A 44 5.42 10.65 -7.79
C TYR A 44 4.65 11.03 -9.04
N THR A 45 3.34 11.27 -8.92
CA THR A 45 2.43 11.37 -10.07
C THR A 45 1.92 12.79 -10.32
N HIS A 46 2.16 13.71 -9.38
CA HIS A 46 1.51 15.03 -9.32
C HIS A 46 -0.02 14.99 -9.23
N VAL A 47 -0.61 13.81 -9.01
CA VAL A 47 -2.02 13.65 -8.72
C VAL A 47 -2.23 13.84 -7.23
N VAL A 48 -2.78 14.99 -6.85
CA VAL A 48 -3.10 15.30 -5.45
C VAL A 48 -4.58 15.04 -5.20
N ARG A 49 -4.87 14.39 -4.08
CA ARG A 49 -6.22 14.13 -3.59
C ARG A 49 -6.31 14.55 -2.14
N ASP A 50 -7.52 14.87 -1.71
CA ASP A 50 -7.81 15.08 -0.30
C ASP A 50 -7.53 13.77 0.45
N THR A 51 -6.66 13.84 1.46
CA THR A 51 -6.23 12.70 2.28
C THR A 51 -6.32 13.11 3.74
N LYS A 52 -6.84 12.22 4.59
CA LYS A 52 -7.12 12.52 5.99
C LYS A 52 -6.04 12.04 6.95
N ASP A 53 -5.02 11.41 6.39
CA ASP A 53 -3.99 10.63 7.05
C ASP A 53 -2.60 10.92 6.45
N LEU A 54 -1.60 10.89 7.32
CA LEU A 54 -0.19 10.80 6.95
C LEU A 54 0.28 9.36 7.15
N ASP A 55 0.61 8.66 6.06
CA ASP A 55 1.13 7.30 6.13
C ASP A 55 2.65 7.29 6.34
N VAL A 56 3.09 6.72 7.46
CA VAL A 56 4.50 6.43 7.75
C VAL A 56 4.74 4.93 7.80
N PHE A 57 5.72 4.46 7.04
CA PHE A 57 6.10 3.07 6.94
C PHE A 57 7.33 2.79 7.79
N VAL A 58 7.26 1.79 8.64
CA VAL A 58 8.30 1.46 9.63
C VAL A 58 8.53 -0.04 9.64
N TYR A 59 9.70 -0.47 10.10
CA TYR A 59 9.90 -1.90 10.34
C TYR A 59 8.91 -2.41 11.42
N PRO A 60 8.40 -3.65 11.31
CA PRO A 60 7.49 -4.22 12.32
C PRO A 60 8.02 -4.13 13.75
N GLN A 61 9.32 -4.38 13.96
CA GLN A 61 9.95 -4.30 15.28
C GLN A 61 10.04 -2.87 15.85
N ASP A 62 9.92 -1.84 15.00
CA ASP A 62 10.05 -0.44 15.39
C ASP A 62 8.69 0.26 15.60
N ALA A 63 7.58 -0.39 15.26
CA ALA A 63 6.24 0.20 15.35
C ALA A 63 5.90 0.71 16.77
N GLU A 64 6.22 -0.08 17.80
CA GLU A 64 5.97 0.31 19.20
C GLU A 64 6.85 1.50 19.63
N ASN A 65 8.13 1.52 19.23
CA ASN A 65 9.04 2.62 19.51
C ASN A 65 8.59 3.93 18.85
N ILE A 66 8.02 3.84 17.64
CA ILE A 66 7.47 4.99 16.91
C ILE A 66 6.24 5.54 17.62
N LEU A 67 5.32 4.68 18.06
CA LEU A 67 4.16 5.13 18.84
C LEU A 67 4.59 5.76 20.17
N ASP A 68 5.56 5.19 20.87
CA ASP A 68 6.07 5.76 22.12
C ASP A 68 6.64 7.16 21.91
N GLU A 69 7.34 7.41 20.80
CA GLU A 69 7.83 8.74 20.46
C GLU A 69 6.69 9.73 20.18
N LEU A 70 5.70 9.31 19.40
CA LEU A 70 4.52 10.15 19.11
C LEU A 70 3.71 10.43 20.39
N LYS A 71 3.60 9.45 21.29
CA LYS A 71 2.96 9.61 22.59
C LYS A 71 3.70 10.59 23.50
N ARG A 72 5.04 10.56 23.53
CA ARG A 72 5.86 11.55 24.26
C ARG A 72 5.71 12.96 23.70
N ALA A 73 5.41 13.09 22.40
CA ALA A 73 5.08 14.37 21.78
C ALA A 73 3.65 14.86 22.11
N GLY A 74 2.88 14.10 22.89
CA GLY A 74 1.53 14.47 23.35
C GLY A 74 0.41 14.00 22.42
N PHE A 75 0.70 13.16 21.43
CA PHE A 75 -0.31 12.57 20.56
C PHE A 75 -0.97 11.36 21.21
N GLN A 76 -2.26 11.15 20.92
CA GLN A 76 -2.93 9.92 21.33
C GLN A 76 -2.52 8.81 20.37
N THR A 77 -2.21 7.62 20.88
CA THR A 77 -1.68 6.51 20.08
C THR A 77 -2.42 5.22 20.36
N GLU A 78 -2.66 4.42 19.33
CA GLU A 78 -3.39 3.15 19.40
C GLU A 78 -2.79 2.11 18.46
N PHE A 79 -2.56 0.89 18.97
CA PHE A 79 -2.32 -0.27 18.10
C PHE A 79 -3.67 -0.79 17.59
N THR A 80 -4.02 -0.43 16.35
CA THR A 80 -5.31 -0.75 15.73
C THR A 80 -5.35 -2.16 15.17
N ASP A 81 -4.24 -2.65 14.60
CA ASP A 81 -4.08 -4.04 14.22
C ASP A 81 -2.63 -4.49 14.37
N ARG A 82 -2.41 -5.58 15.12
CA ARG A 82 -1.06 -6.08 15.41
C ARG A 82 -0.31 -6.64 14.19
N LEU A 83 -0.99 -6.89 13.08
CA LEU A 83 -0.35 -7.39 11.86
C LEU A 83 0.22 -6.30 10.99
N TRP A 84 -0.36 -5.10 10.99
CA TRP A 84 -0.01 -4.14 9.94
C TRP A 84 -0.08 -2.66 10.28
N ILE A 85 -0.85 -2.23 11.29
CA ILE A 85 -1.07 -0.79 11.52
C ILE A 85 -1.26 -0.41 13.00
N ALA A 86 -0.63 0.70 13.34
CA ALA A 86 -0.99 1.51 14.49
C ALA A 86 -1.30 2.94 14.05
N LYS A 87 -1.92 3.72 14.92
CA LYS A 87 -2.35 5.09 14.61
C LYS A 87 -1.94 6.06 15.71
N ALA A 88 -1.63 7.29 15.29
CA ALA A 88 -1.52 8.43 16.19
C ALA A 88 -2.50 9.53 15.77
N PHE A 89 -3.01 10.28 16.75
CA PHE A 89 -4.11 11.22 16.56
C PHE A 89 -3.81 12.58 17.20
N HIS A 90 -4.25 13.64 16.52
CA HIS A 90 -4.35 14.99 17.07
C HIS A 90 -5.58 15.70 16.52
N GLY A 91 -6.64 15.78 17.33
CA GLY A 91 -7.94 16.26 16.86
C GLY A 91 -8.50 15.34 15.77
N GLU A 92 -8.81 15.91 14.60
CA GLU A 92 -9.28 15.14 13.42
C GLU A 92 -8.15 14.60 12.54
N CYS A 93 -6.89 14.97 12.82
CA CYS A 93 -5.75 14.53 12.02
C CYS A 93 -5.24 13.16 12.47
N VAL A 94 -4.88 12.32 11.51
CA VAL A 94 -4.45 10.93 11.74
C VAL A 94 -3.06 10.69 11.13
N VAL A 95 -2.24 9.90 11.81
CA VAL A 95 -0.99 9.35 11.28
C VAL A 95 -1.09 7.84 11.32
N ASP A 96 -0.94 7.20 10.17
CA ASP A 96 -0.95 5.75 10.03
C ASP A 96 0.49 5.24 10.11
N VAL A 97 0.80 4.51 11.18
CA VAL A 97 2.09 3.84 11.40
C VAL A 97 1.97 2.42 10.85
N ILE A 98 2.39 2.25 9.60
CA ILE A 98 2.20 1.06 8.80
C ILE A 98 3.48 0.22 8.82
N PHE A 99 3.34 -1.08 9.06
CA PHE A 99 4.45 -2.04 9.04
C PHE A 99 4.15 -3.30 8.22
N GLY A 100 2.98 -3.33 7.58
CA GLY A 100 2.56 -4.36 6.63
C GLY A 100 1.27 -3.94 5.93
N SER A 101 0.54 -4.88 5.34
CA SER A 101 -0.83 -4.66 4.87
C SER A 101 -1.81 -5.60 5.57
N GLY A 102 -3.07 -5.17 5.72
CA GLY A 102 -4.08 -5.96 6.45
C GLY A 102 -4.38 -7.34 5.83
N ASN A 103 -4.03 -7.55 4.57
CA ASN A 103 -4.14 -8.85 3.91
C ASN A 103 -2.93 -9.79 4.16
N GLY A 104 -1.95 -9.37 4.98
CA GLY A 104 -0.74 -10.15 5.27
C GLY A 104 0.34 -10.08 4.19
N ILE A 105 0.15 -9.27 3.14
CA ILE A 105 1.16 -8.96 2.13
C ILE A 105 1.90 -7.67 2.53
N GLY A 106 3.07 -7.42 1.96
CA GLY A 106 3.66 -6.09 2.04
C GLY A 106 4.32 -5.76 3.37
N ASN A 107 4.78 -6.75 4.14
CA ASN A 107 5.61 -6.49 5.33
C ASN A 107 6.77 -5.57 4.95
N VAL A 108 6.97 -4.54 5.78
CA VAL A 108 8.02 -3.54 5.54
C VAL A 108 9.37 -4.18 5.87
N ASP A 109 10.16 -4.43 4.84
CA ASP A 109 11.47 -5.06 4.92
C ASP A 109 12.61 -4.12 4.49
N GLU A 110 13.84 -4.64 4.50
CA GLU A 110 15.05 -3.87 4.21
C GLU A 110 15.02 -3.20 2.83
N GLU A 111 14.42 -3.85 1.83
CA GLU A 111 14.41 -3.33 0.47
C GLU A 111 13.55 -2.07 0.34
N TRP A 112 12.50 -1.89 1.16
CA TRP A 112 11.75 -0.62 1.22
C TRP A 112 12.69 0.55 1.53
N PHE A 113 13.63 0.35 2.47
CA PHE A 113 14.58 1.37 2.88
C PHE A 113 15.74 1.52 1.90
N ILE A 114 16.32 0.41 1.39
CA ILE A 114 17.41 0.42 0.40
C ILE A 114 17.00 1.21 -0.84
N TYR A 115 15.80 0.96 -1.37
CA TYR A 115 15.32 1.56 -2.62
C TYR A 115 14.50 2.84 -2.40
N SER A 116 14.41 3.34 -1.17
CA SER A 116 13.62 4.54 -0.89
C SER A 116 14.08 5.75 -1.71
N CYS A 117 13.13 6.58 -2.08
CA CYS A 117 13.39 7.82 -2.82
C CYS A 117 13.49 9.00 -1.85
N LYS A 118 14.22 10.06 -2.22
CA LYS A 118 14.11 11.33 -1.50
C LYS A 118 12.91 12.10 -2.03
N GLY A 119 12.13 12.70 -1.14
CA GLY A 119 11.05 13.61 -1.48
C GLY A 119 11.00 14.80 -0.53
N ASP A 120 10.39 15.88 -0.99
CA ASP A 120 10.13 17.05 -0.16
C ASP A 120 8.63 17.09 0.12
N LEU A 121 8.29 16.80 1.38
CA LEU A 121 6.91 16.78 1.85
C LEU A 121 6.73 17.88 2.89
N LEU A 122 5.83 18.82 2.64
CA LEU A 122 5.53 19.90 3.58
C LEU A 122 6.78 20.71 3.98
N ASP A 123 7.67 20.96 3.01
CA ASP A 123 9.02 21.54 3.18
C ASP A 123 9.96 20.77 4.14
N ILE A 124 9.69 19.50 4.38
CA ILE A 124 10.56 18.58 5.13
C ILE A 124 11.15 17.56 4.15
N GLU A 125 12.48 17.43 4.11
CA GLU A 125 13.13 16.34 3.39
C GLU A 125 12.78 15.02 4.08
N ALA A 126 12.13 14.11 3.35
CA ALA A 126 11.74 12.80 3.84
C ALA A 126 12.16 11.71 2.85
N ARG A 127 12.25 10.47 3.35
CA ARG A 127 12.42 9.28 2.51
C ARG A 127 11.03 8.73 2.18
N LEU A 128 10.76 8.52 0.89
CA LEU A 128 9.50 7.99 0.39
C LEU A 128 9.62 6.49 0.14
N ILE A 129 8.53 5.74 0.31
CA ILE A 129 8.48 4.32 -0.09
C ILE A 129 8.78 4.20 -1.59
N PRO A 130 9.51 3.17 -2.05
CA PRO A 130 9.85 3.07 -3.47
C PRO A 130 8.61 2.86 -4.36
N PRO A 131 8.62 3.31 -5.63
CA PRO A 131 7.49 3.15 -6.53
C PRO A 131 7.06 1.68 -6.75
N GLU A 132 8.01 0.73 -6.77
CA GLU A 132 7.71 -0.70 -6.92
C GLU A 132 6.91 -1.24 -5.73
N GLU A 133 7.32 -0.91 -4.50
CA GLU A 133 6.63 -1.28 -3.27
C GLU A 133 5.25 -0.58 -3.15
N MET A 134 5.14 0.66 -3.63
CA MET A 134 3.85 1.35 -3.72
C MET A 134 2.90 0.67 -4.73
N ILE A 135 3.39 0.29 -5.91
CA ILE A 135 2.62 -0.49 -6.89
C ILE A 135 2.19 -1.82 -6.28
N TRP A 136 3.13 -2.52 -5.65
CA TRP A 136 2.89 -3.84 -5.06
C TRP A 136 1.80 -3.81 -3.99
N SER A 137 1.93 -2.93 -2.99
CA SER A 137 0.93 -2.78 -1.91
C SER A 137 -0.44 -2.35 -2.42
N LYS A 138 -0.50 -1.36 -3.32
CA LYS A 138 -1.78 -0.85 -3.88
C LYS A 138 -2.47 -1.85 -4.82
N ALA A 139 -1.71 -2.71 -5.49
CA ALA A 139 -2.26 -3.67 -6.43
C ALA A 139 -3.24 -4.68 -5.80
N PHE A 140 -3.09 -4.95 -4.49
CA PHE A 140 -3.97 -5.85 -3.75
C PHE A 140 -5.19 -5.16 -3.14
N VAL A 141 -5.33 -3.83 -3.24
CA VAL A 141 -6.51 -3.13 -2.72
C VAL A 141 -7.62 -3.20 -3.77
N MET A 142 -8.48 -4.22 -3.66
CA MET A 142 -9.57 -4.50 -4.62
C MET A 142 -10.86 -4.93 -3.92
N SER A 143 -11.26 -4.17 -2.90
CA SER A 143 -12.54 -4.35 -2.20
C SER A 143 -13.69 -3.64 -2.91
N ARG A 144 -14.93 -4.05 -2.62
CA ARG A 144 -16.15 -3.43 -3.15
C ARG A 144 -16.25 -1.92 -2.90
N ASP A 145 -15.70 -1.45 -1.78
CA ASP A 145 -15.76 -0.07 -1.31
C ASP A 145 -14.47 0.72 -1.56
N ARG A 146 -13.37 0.02 -1.89
CA ARG A 146 -12.07 0.63 -2.17
C ARG A 146 -11.28 -0.17 -3.19
N TYR A 147 -10.90 0.51 -4.27
CA TYR A 147 -10.04 -0.04 -5.33
C TYR A 147 -8.94 0.97 -5.70
N ASP A 148 -7.67 0.59 -5.53
CA ASP A 148 -6.52 1.48 -5.79
C ASP A 148 -5.92 1.27 -7.21
N GLY A 149 -6.58 0.56 -8.13
CA GLY A 149 -6.02 0.27 -9.45
C GLY A 149 -5.73 1.49 -10.33
N ALA A 150 -6.45 2.60 -10.13
CA ALA A 150 -6.12 3.86 -10.79
C ALA A 150 -4.75 4.40 -10.35
N ASP A 151 -4.38 4.21 -9.08
CA ASP A 151 -3.08 4.64 -8.57
C ASP A 151 -1.95 3.79 -9.15
N VAL A 152 -2.17 2.48 -9.25
CA VAL A 152 -1.25 1.57 -9.94
C VAL A 152 -1.04 2.01 -11.39
N ALA A 153 -2.12 2.33 -12.11
CA ALA A 153 -2.02 2.78 -13.50
C ALA A 153 -1.25 4.10 -13.64
N HIS A 154 -1.46 5.07 -12.75
CA HIS A 154 -0.72 6.35 -12.76
C HIS A 154 0.76 6.16 -12.41
N LEU A 155 1.09 5.28 -11.46
CA LEU A 155 2.48 4.94 -11.13
C LEU A 155 3.16 4.27 -12.33
N LEU A 156 2.50 3.31 -13.00
CA LEU A 156 3.01 2.69 -14.21
C LEU A 156 3.22 3.73 -15.32
N LEU A 157 2.25 4.62 -15.56
CA LEU A 157 2.37 5.67 -16.57
C LEU A 157 3.60 6.56 -16.32
N THR A 158 3.90 6.83 -15.06
CA THR A 158 4.95 7.78 -14.66
C THR A 158 6.33 7.12 -14.51
N PHE A 159 6.39 5.87 -14.06
CA PHE A 159 7.62 5.20 -13.67
C PHE A 159 8.00 3.99 -14.50
N ALA A 160 7.16 3.47 -15.41
CA ALA A 160 7.41 2.18 -16.09
C ALA A 160 8.83 2.02 -16.65
N GLU A 161 9.43 3.05 -17.24
CA GLU A 161 10.78 2.99 -17.81
C GLU A 161 11.92 2.97 -16.77
N ARG A 162 11.61 3.31 -15.52
CA ARG A 162 12.54 3.43 -14.38
C ARG A 162 12.37 2.32 -13.35
N LEU A 163 11.26 1.57 -13.40
CA LEU A 163 11.00 0.49 -12.46
C LEU A 163 12.03 -0.63 -12.64
N ASP A 164 12.46 -1.21 -11.52
CA ASP A 164 13.07 -2.53 -11.52
C ASP A 164 11.97 -3.60 -11.68
N TRP A 165 11.70 -3.95 -12.93
CA TRP A 165 10.71 -4.95 -13.30
C TRP A 165 11.00 -6.36 -12.76
N LYS A 166 12.27 -6.71 -12.53
CA LYS A 166 12.62 -8.00 -11.92
C LYS A 166 12.30 -7.99 -10.43
N ARG A 167 12.56 -6.88 -9.73
CA ARG A 167 12.13 -6.69 -8.35
C ARG A 167 10.60 -6.75 -8.26
N LEU A 168 9.90 -6.07 -9.17
CA LEU A 168 8.43 -6.09 -9.17
C LEU A 168 7.89 -7.51 -9.39
N ASP A 169 8.39 -8.26 -10.38
CA ASP A 169 8.01 -9.66 -10.59
C ASP A 169 8.26 -10.51 -9.32
N ARG A 170 9.44 -10.37 -8.70
CA ARG A 170 9.78 -11.06 -7.45
C ARG A 170 8.89 -10.66 -6.26
N ARG A 171 8.47 -9.39 -6.16
CA ARG A 171 7.57 -8.92 -5.09
C ARG A 171 6.19 -9.58 -5.20
N PHE A 172 5.70 -9.78 -6.42
CA PHE A 172 4.41 -10.45 -6.64
C PHE A 172 4.53 -11.97 -6.54
N ASP A 173 5.64 -12.57 -6.98
CA ASP A 173 5.92 -14.01 -6.87
C ASP A 173 4.71 -14.90 -7.27
N GLU A 174 4.17 -15.70 -6.33
CA GLU A 174 3.00 -16.54 -6.58
C GLU A 174 1.69 -15.77 -6.90
N HIS A 175 1.67 -14.47 -6.65
CA HIS A 175 0.56 -13.56 -6.93
C HIS A 175 0.72 -12.82 -8.27
N TRP A 176 1.57 -13.31 -9.18
CA TRP A 176 1.82 -12.74 -10.51
C TRP A 176 0.54 -12.41 -11.31
N ARG A 177 -0.55 -13.15 -11.08
CA ARG A 177 -1.87 -12.87 -11.70
C ARG A 177 -2.41 -11.48 -11.35
N VAL A 178 -2.15 -10.99 -10.14
CA VAL A 178 -2.55 -9.65 -9.68
C VAL A 178 -1.77 -8.58 -10.44
N LEU A 179 -0.44 -8.74 -10.57
CA LEU A 179 0.39 -7.85 -11.39
C LEU A 179 -0.10 -7.87 -12.84
N TYR A 180 -0.28 -9.06 -13.42
CA TYR A 180 -0.69 -9.19 -14.81
C TYR A 180 -2.05 -8.54 -15.10
N ASN A 181 -3.02 -8.65 -14.18
CA ASN A 181 -4.29 -7.93 -14.27
C ASN A 181 -4.09 -6.41 -14.43
N HIS A 182 -3.25 -5.80 -13.57
CA HIS A 182 -2.96 -4.37 -13.66
C HIS A 182 -2.22 -4.00 -14.95
N LEU A 183 -1.32 -4.86 -15.46
CA LEU A 183 -0.64 -4.61 -16.74
C LEU A 183 -1.60 -4.70 -17.95
N LEU A 184 -2.55 -5.64 -17.94
CA LEU A 184 -3.58 -5.74 -18.98
C LEU A 184 -4.50 -4.52 -18.97
N ILE A 185 -4.99 -4.14 -17.79
CA ILE A 185 -5.86 -2.99 -17.61
C ILE A 185 -5.12 -1.68 -17.93
N PHE A 186 -3.82 -1.57 -17.62
CA PHE A 186 -2.99 -0.44 -18.04
C PHE A 186 -3.01 -0.25 -19.56
N GLY A 187 -2.84 -1.33 -20.34
CA GLY A 187 -2.90 -1.26 -21.80
C GLY A 187 -4.28 -0.88 -22.36
N TYR A 188 -5.35 -1.14 -21.60
CA TYR A 188 -6.71 -0.68 -21.92
C TYR A 188 -6.90 0.80 -21.57
N ILE A 189 -6.43 1.24 -20.40
CA ILE A 189 -6.54 2.64 -19.93
C ILE A 189 -5.69 3.56 -20.80
N TYR A 190 -4.47 3.16 -21.16
CA TYR A 190 -3.52 3.94 -21.95
C TYR A 190 -3.02 3.17 -23.19
N PRO A 191 -3.85 2.99 -24.24
CA PRO A 191 -3.45 2.22 -25.41
C PRO A 191 -2.22 2.77 -26.15
N SER A 192 -2.00 4.09 -26.14
CA SER A 192 -0.81 4.73 -26.72
C SER A 192 0.46 4.49 -25.89
N GLU A 193 0.32 4.25 -24.58
CA GLU A 193 1.42 4.14 -23.63
C GLU A 193 1.79 2.69 -23.32
N ARG A 194 1.07 1.71 -23.88
CA ARG A 194 1.27 0.26 -23.60
C ARG A 194 2.72 -0.20 -23.80
N ALA A 195 3.47 0.44 -24.70
CA ALA A 195 4.86 0.10 -25.01
C ALA A 195 5.85 0.53 -23.90
N ARG A 196 5.41 1.33 -22.92
CA ARG A 196 6.21 1.63 -21.72
C ARG A 196 6.45 0.40 -20.85
N ILE A 197 5.50 -0.54 -20.87
CA ILE A 197 5.65 -1.83 -20.19
C ILE A 197 6.58 -2.71 -21.02
N PRO A 198 7.69 -3.23 -20.46
CA PRO A 198 8.60 -4.08 -21.21
C PRO A 198 7.90 -5.29 -21.82
N ALA A 199 8.17 -5.56 -23.09
CA ALA A 199 7.55 -6.69 -23.78
C ALA A 199 7.80 -8.04 -23.09
N TRP A 200 8.99 -8.20 -22.48
CA TRP A 200 9.37 -9.45 -21.83
C TRP A 200 8.48 -9.78 -20.61
N ILE A 201 8.08 -8.80 -19.80
CA ILE A 201 7.23 -9.08 -18.62
C ILE A 201 5.83 -9.49 -19.06
N MET A 202 5.29 -8.87 -20.13
CA MET A 202 4.02 -9.28 -20.72
C MET A 202 4.09 -10.69 -21.30
N GLN A 203 5.18 -11.04 -21.98
CA GLN A 203 5.40 -12.37 -22.55
C GLN A 203 5.54 -13.44 -21.46
N GLU A 204 6.27 -13.13 -20.39
CA GLU A 204 6.46 -14.00 -19.21
C GLU A 204 5.11 -14.29 -18.54
N MET A 205 4.31 -13.27 -18.24
CA MET A 205 2.99 -13.45 -17.62
C MET A 205 2.03 -14.24 -18.52
N ALA A 206 2.07 -13.99 -19.83
CA ALA A 206 1.27 -14.75 -20.79
C ALA A 206 1.73 -16.22 -20.88
N GLN A 207 3.04 -16.49 -20.73
CA GLN A 207 3.58 -17.86 -20.69
C GLN A 207 3.16 -18.59 -19.42
N ARG A 208 3.32 -17.98 -18.24
CA ARG A 208 2.85 -18.54 -16.96
C ARG A 208 1.37 -18.90 -17.01
N LEU A 209 0.54 -18.01 -17.57
CA LEU A 209 -0.89 -18.26 -17.74
C LEU A 209 -1.17 -19.45 -18.67
N ARG A 210 -0.45 -19.56 -19.79
CA ARG A 210 -0.61 -20.70 -20.72
C ARG A 210 -0.23 -22.01 -20.07
N GLU A 211 0.88 -22.05 -19.34
CA GLU A 211 1.37 -23.24 -18.65
C GLU A 211 0.39 -23.68 -17.55
N GLU A 212 -0.04 -22.75 -16.69
CA GLU A 212 -1.00 -23.04 -15.62
C GLU A 212 -2.35 -23.52 -16.16
N THR A 213 -2.85 -22.91 -17.25
CA THR A 213 -4.12 -23.33 -17.90
C THR A 213 -4.00 -24.69 -18.59
N GLY A 214 -2.79 -25.07 -19.02
CA GLY A 214 -2.52 -26.40 -19.59
C GLY A 214 -2.37 -27.50 -18.54
N ALA A 215 -2.16 -27.15 -17.28
CA ALA A 215 -2.07 -28.07 -16.16
C ALA A 215 -3.45 -28.37 -15.57
N PRO A 216 -3.65 -29.54 -14.94
CA PRO A 216 -4.86 -29.79 -14.14
C PRO A 216 -4.93 -28.77 -12.98
N PRO A 217 -6.13 -28.24 -12.66
CA PRO A 217 -6.27 -27.32 -11.54
C PRO A 217 -5.95 -28.01 -10.20
N PRO A 218 -5.49 -27.27 -9.18
CA PRO A 218 -5.32 -27.81 -7.84
C PRO A 218 -6.63 -28.43 -7.31
N ALA A 219 -6.52 -29.56 -6.61
CA ALA A 219 -7.67 -30.21 -5.98
C ALA A 219 -8.15 -29.47 -4.72
N GLU A 220 -7.25 -28.70 -4.10
CA GLU A 220 -7.55 -27.91 -2.92
C GLU A 220 -8.43 -26.72 -3.26
N LYS A 221 -9.51 -26.53 -2.51
CA LYS A 221 -10.37 -25.36 -2.64
C LYS A 221 -9.76 -24.20 -1.86
N VAL A 222 -9.01 -23.34 -2.53
CA VAL A 222 -8.40 -22.14 -1.92
C VAL A 222 -9.08 -20.88 -2.47
N CYS A 223 -9.47 -19.96 -1.59
CA CYS A 223 -9.94 -18.64 -1.99
C CYS A 223 -8.87 -17.59 -1.74
N ARG A 224 -8.11 -17.24 -2.79
CA ARG A 224 -7.11 -16.15 -2.76
C ARG A 224 -7.74 -14.75 -2.80
N GLY A 225 -9.06 -14.65 -2.95
CA GLY A 225 -9.78 -13.38 -2.91
C GLY A 225 -9.62 -12.66 -1.57
N THR A 226 -9.33 -13.39 -0.49
CA THR A 226 -9.04 -12.85 0.84
C THR A 226 -7.76 -11.99 0.89
N PHE A 227 -6.87 -12.11 -0.09
CA PHE A 227 -5.76 -11.18 -0.27
C PHE A 227 -6.17 -9.86 -0.93
N LEU A 228 -7.26 -9.85 -1.70
CA LEU A 228 -7.73 -8.70 -2.47
C LEU A 228 -8.75 -7.84 -1.70
N SER A 229 -9.52 -8.49 -0.83
CA SER A 229 -10.50 -7.86 0.05
C SER A 229 -10.55 -8.60 1.37
N MET A 230 -10.61 -7.86 2.48
CA MET A 230 -10.69 -8.43 3.82
C MET A 230 -12.08 -8.97 4.16
N VAL A 231 -13.12 -8.61 3.39
CA VAL A 231 -14.53 -8.91 3.72
C VAL A 231 -15.33 -9.51 2.56
N ASP A 232 -15.01 -9.18 1.31
CA ASP A 232 -15.88 -9.56 0.17
C ASP A 232 -15.91 -11.07 -0.11
N TYR A 233 -14.87 -11.79 0.34
CA TYR A 233 -14.71 -13.23 0.17
C TYR A 233 -14.90 -14.02 1.47
N ASP A 234 -15.47 -13.40 2.52
CA ASP A 234 -15.76 -14.11 3.77
C ASP A 234 -16.77 -15.25 3.54
N ILE A 235 -17.76 -15.06 2.65
CA ILE A 235 -18.73 -16.11 2.31
C ILE A 235 -18.05 -17.35 1.69
N ASP A 236 -17.02 -17.16 0.87
CA ASP A 236 -16.27 -18.25 0.24
C ASP A 236 -15.63 -19.15 1.31
N VAL A 237 -15.06 -18.54 2.34
CA VAL A 237 -14.34 -19.22 3.42
C VAL A 237 -15.30 -19.77 4.48
N GLU A 238 -16.26 -18.96 4.92
CA GLU A 238 -17.15 -19.27 6.05
C GLU A 238 -18.29 -20.22 5.65
N GLN A 239 -18.73 -20.18 4.38
CA GLN A 239 -19.92 -20.93 3.93
C GLN A 239 -19.67 -21.86 2.74
N TRP A 240 -18.83 -21.47 1.77
CA TRP A 240 -18.63 -22.28 0.55
C TRP A 240 -17.51 -23.32 0.65
N GLY A 241 -16.83 -23.37 1.81
CA GLY A 241 -15.84 -24.40 2.13
C GLY A 241 -14.48 -24.20 1.43
N TYR A 242 -14.13 -22.96 1.07
CA TYR A 242 -12.78 -22.63 0.62
C TYR A 242 -11.85 -22.38 1.81
N HIS A 243 -10.59 -22.76 1.66
CA HIS A 243 -9.52 -22.44 2.58
C HIS A 243 -9.02 -21.00 2.33
N ASP A 244 -8.85 -20.23 3.42
CA ASP A 244 -8.17 -18.94 3.41
C ASP A 244 -6.65 -19.18 3.51
N PRO A 245 -5.87 -18.89 2.46
CA PRO A 245 -4.43 -19.16 2.44
C PRO A 245 -3.61 -18.16 3.28
N ARG A 246 -4.23 -17.12 3.85
CA ARG A 246 -3.51 -16.15 4.68
C ARG A 246 -3.02 -16.80 5.98
N PRO A 247 -1.77 -16.55 6.42
CA PRO A 247 -1.22 -17.17 7.62
C PRO A 247 -1.90 -16.67 8.90
N VAL A 248 -2.37 -15.43 8.91
CA VAL A 248 -3.11 -14.83 10.02
C VAL A 248 -4.22 -13.96 9.45
N LYS A 249 -5.44 -14.08 10.01
CA LYS A 249 -6.53 -13.17 9.67
C LYS A 249 -6.33 -11.82 10.36
N PRO A 250 -6.49 -10.69 9.67
CA PRO A 250 -6.53 -9.38 10.31
C PRO A 250 -7.62 -9.32 11.38
N THR A 251 -7.28 -8.68 12.49
CA THR A 251 -8.18 -8.48 13.64
C THR A 251 -9.07 -7.26 13.45
N PHE A 252 -8.59 -6.28 12.70
CA PHE A 252 -9.34 -5.12 12.30
C PHE A 252 -10.14 -5.42 11.03
N ARG A 253 -11.42 -5.70 11.19
CA ARG A 253 -12.39 -5.51 10.12
C ARG A 253 -12.72 -4.01 10.10
N ASN A 254 -12.69 -3.38 8.92
CA ASN A 254 -13.14 -2.00 8.74
C ASN A 254 -14.47 -1.86 9.50
N PRO A 255 -14.63 -0.94 10.47
CA PRO A 255 -15.93 -0.77 11.10
C PRO A 255 -16.89 -0.51 9.96
N GLY A 256 -17.93 -1.35 9.84
CA GLY A 256 -19.01 -1.11 8.91
C GLY A 256 -19.43 0.36 9.02
N ARG A 257 -19.96 0.93 7.93
CA ARG A 257 -20.45 2.31 7.92
C ARG A 257 -21.19 2.59 9.24
N PRO A 258 -20.96 3.73 9.90
CA PRO A 258 -21.59 4.03 11.18
C PRO A 258 -23.10 3.76 11.08
N GLY A 259 -23.58 2.76 11.81
CA GLY A 259 -24.96 2.26 11.73
C GLY A 259 -25.12 0.75 11.57
N ASP A 260 -24.06 -0.02 11.28
CA ASP A 260 -24.13 -1.48 11.24
C ASP A 260 -23.93 -2.07 12.65
N THR A 261 -24.97 -1.96 13.49
CA THR A 261 -25.06 -2.75 14.72
C THR A 261 -25.35 -4.18 14.31
N GLY A 262 -24.33 -5.05 14.38
CA GLY A 262 -24.49 -6.49 14.24
C GLY A 262 -25.40 -7.04 15.34
N ASP A 263 -26.70 -7.04 15.06
CA ASP A 263 -27.68 -7.94 15.64
C ASP A 263 -28.20 -8.82 14.49
N GLN A 264 -27.62 -10.02 14.39
CA GLN A 264 -28.29 -11.26 14.01
C GLN A 264 -27.41 -12.47 14.35
#